data_AF-A0A671T9N7-F1
#
_entry.id   AF-A0A671T9N7-F1
#
_cell.length_a   1.000
_cell.length_b   1.000
_cell.length_c   1.000
_cell.angle_alpha   90.00
_cell.angle_beta   90.00
_cell.angle_gamma   90.00
#
_symmetry.space_group_name_H-M   'P 1'
#
loop_
_entity.id
_entity.type
_entity.pdbx_description
1 polymer ?
#
loop_
_entity_poly.entity_id
_entity_poly.type
_entity_poly.pdbx_seq_one_letter_code
_entity_poly.pdbx_strand_id
1 'polypeptide(L)'
;EKDKPLYTCVPRNLALGGKAVQSSTYSDLGAAQNAVDGNRQSSYALGSCSVTNGDMNPWWRVDLLEVYRVTRVSITNRGDCCEKRIEGIQIRIGNSLENNG
;
A
#
# COMPACT_ATOMS: atom_id res chain seq x y z
N GLU A 1 -35.67 -18.54 21.67
CA GLU A 1 -34.93 -17.62 20.78
C GLU A 1 -33.49 -17.49 21.29
N LYS A 2 -32.66 -18.52 21.07
CA LYS A 2 -31.24 -18.56 21.44
C LYS A 2 -30.59 -19.39 20.36
N ASP A 3 -29.87 -18.72 19.45
CA ASP A 3 -29.00 -19.24 18.37
C ASP A 3 -29.11 -18.38 17.10
N LYS A 4 -28.99 -17.05 17.23
CA LYS A 4 -28.62 -16.20 16.09
C LYS A 4 -27.09 -16.12 16.05
N PRO A 5 -26.42 -16.56 14.98
CA PRO A 5 -24.98 -16.42 14.88
C PRO A 5 -24.61 -14.94 14.94
N LEU A 6 -23.69 -14.59 15.83
CA LEU A 6 -23.08 -13.28 15.85
C LEU A 6 -22.18 -13.19 14.61
N TYR A 7 -22.63 -12.50 13.58
CA TYR A 7 -21.81 -12.17 12.42
C TYR A 7 -20.73 -11.17 12.85
N THR A 8 -19.56 -11.67 13.24
CA THR A 8 -18.38 -10.84 13.48
C THR A 8 -17.80 -10.42 12.14
N CYS A 9 -17.98 -9.15 11.78
CA CYS A 9 -17.29 -8.56 10.63
C CYS A 9 -15.82 -8.31 11.03
N VAL A 10 -14.94 -9.26 10.70
CA VAL A 10 -13.50 -9.09 10.90
C VAL A 10 -12.97 -8.18 9.80
N PRO A 11 -12.34 -7.04 10.12
CA PRO A 11 -11.74 -6.17 9.11
C PRO A 11 -10.67 -6.95 8.33
N ARG A 12 -10.84 -7.04 7.02
CA ARG A 12 -9.87 -7.68 6.12
C ARG A 12 -8.99 -6.62 5.46
N ASN A 13 -7.69 -6.89 5.36
CA ASN A 13 -6.81 -6.09 4.51
C ASN A 13 -7.09 -6.44 3.04
N LEU A 14 -7.84 -5.59 2.35
CA LEU A 14 -8.19 -5.77 0.94
C LEU A 14 -7.00 -5.57 -0.01
N ALA A 15 -5.95 -4.86 0.43
CA ALA A 15 -4.78 -4.61 -0.39
C ALA A 15 -3.82 -5.81 -0.44
N LEU A 16 -3.92 -6.77 0.48
CA LEU A 16 -2.99 -7.91 0.59
C LEU A 16 -2.97 -8.73 -0.71
N GLY A 17 -1.79 -8.85 -1.32
CA GLY A 17 -1.60 -9.53 -2.61
C GLY A 17 -2.26 -8.80 -3.80
N GLY A 18 -2.69 -7.56 -3.62
CA GLY A 18 -3.30 -6.74 -4.66
C GLY A 18 -2.31 -6.39 -5.79
N LYS A 19 -2.85 -5.91 -6.91
CA LYS A 19 -2.03 -5.48 -8.04
C LYS A 19 -1.48 -4.08 -7.77
N ALA A 20 -0.27 -4.02 -7.26
CA ALA A 20 0.45 -2.78 -7.01
C ALA A 20 1.29 -2.34 -8.22
N VAL A 21 1.33 -1.04 -8.47
CA VAL A 21 2.18 -0.38 -9.46
C VAL A 21 2.71 0.92 -8.88
N GLN A 22 3.83 1.40 -9.41
CA GLN A 22 4.46 2.65 -8.98
C GLN A 22 5.09 3.37 -10.16
N SER A 23 5.36 4.66 -10.00
CA SER A 23 5.89 5.54 -11.06
C SER A 23 7.17 5.02 -11.70
N SER A 24 8.05 4.45 -10.90
CA SER A 24 9.29 3.81 -11.34
C SER A 24 9.80 2.84 -10.28
N THR A 25 10.68 1.91 -10.63
CA THR A 25 11.28 0.95 -9.69
C THR A 25 12.78 1.16 -9.62
N TYR A 26 13.30 1.40 -8.42
CA TYR A 26 14.73 1.63 -8.19
C TYR A 26 15.59 0.36 -8.35
N SER A 27 15.04 -0.79 -7.95
CA SER A 27 15.73 -2.08 -7.95
C SER A 27 14.73 -3.22 -7.78
N ASP A 28 15.16 -4.46 -8.00
CA ASP A 28 14.35 -5.65 -7.73
C ASP A 28 13.85 -5.75 -6.27
N LEU A 29 14.63 -5.26 -5.29
CA LEU A 29 14.23 -5.21 -3.87
C LEU A 29 13.18 -4.14 -3.55
N GLY A 30 12.89 -3.25 -4.50
CA GLY A 30 12.01 -2.09 -4.34
C GLY A 30 10.71 -2.17 -5.13
N ALA A 31 10.28 -3.37 -5.53
CA ALA A 31 9.07 -3.57 -6.31
C ALA A 31 7.82 -3.02 -5.61
N ALA A 32 6.85 -2.53 -6.38
CA ALA A 32 5.60 -1.99 -5.86
C ALA A 32 4.83 -3.02 -5.00
N GLN A 33 4.90 -4.29 -5.38
CA GLN A 33 4.25 -5.43 -4.73
C GLN A 33 4.68 -5.61 -3.28
N ASN A 34 5.90 -5.17 -2.93
CA ASN A 34 6.42 -5.32 -1.58
C ASN A 34 5.60 -4.54 -0.54
N ALA A 35 4.91 -3.47 -0.94
CA ALA A 35 4.04 -2.72 -0.02
C ALA A 35 2.71 -3.43 0.31
N VAL A 36 2.40 -4.53 -0.39
CA VAL A 36 1.17 -5.32 -0.24
C VAL A 36 1.42 -6.82 -0.03
N ASP A 37 2.65 -7.19 0.34
CA ASP A 37 3.09 -8.58 0.56
C ASP A 37 2.62 -9.16 1.91
N GLY A 38 2.10 -8.33 2.82
CA GLY A 38 1.66 -8.72 4.16
C GLY A 38 2.75 -8.67 5.24
N ASN A 39 3.96 -8.25 4.89
CA ASN A 39 5.08 -8.07 5.79
C ASN A 39 5.29 -6.56 6.06
N ARG A 40 5.58 -6.21 7.32
CA ARG A 40 5.78 -4.81 7.76
C ARG A 40 7.24 -4.52 8.07
N GLN A 41 8.14 -5.34 7.55
CA GLN A 41 9.56 -5.14 7.75
C GLN A 41 9.99 -3.81 7.12
N SER A 42 10.48 -2.91 7.96
CA SER A 42 10.77 -1.52 7.57
C SER A 42 12.20 -1.32 7.08
N SER A 43 13.07 -2.32 7.14
CA SER A 43 14.40 -2.27 6.53
C SER A 43 14.33 -2.62 5.04
N TYR A 44 14.72 -1.68 4.17
CA TYR A 44 14.69 -1.89 2.73
C TYR A 44 15.50 -3.11 2.26
N ALA A 45 16.64 -3.39 2.89
CA ALA A 45 17.49 -4.53 2.54
C ALA A 45 16.81 -5.89 2.75
N LEU A 46 15.70 -5.93 3.51
CA LEU A 46 14.92 -7.14 3.77
C LEU A 46 13.77 -7.36 2.76
N GLY A 47 13.69 -6.53 1.71
CA GLY A 47 12.87 -6.80 0.53
C GLY A 47 11.36 -6.64 0.72
N SER A 48 10.91 -5.92 1.74
CA SER A 48 9.49 -5.68 2.05
C SER A 48 9.10 -4.20 1.98
N CYS A 49 9.89 -3.41 1.24
CA CYS A 49 9.63 -1.99 0.98
C CYS A 49 9.55 -1.75 -0.53
N SER A 50 8.66 -0.85 -0.97
CA SER A 50 8.63 -0.34 -2.34
C SER A 50 9.50 0.91 -2.46
N VAL A 51 10.22 1.09 -3.57
CA VAL A 51 11.12 2.25 -3.78
C VAL A 51 11.12 2.70 -5.24
N THR A 52 10.90 3.99 -5.46
CA THR A 52 11.00 4.67 -6.77
C THR A 52 12.39 5.29 -6.99
N ASN A 53 12.69 5.73 -8.22
CA ASN A 53 13.98 6.31 -8.62
C ASN A 53 14.24 7.75 -8.12
N GLY A 54 13.38 8.30 -7.24
CA GLY A 54 13.44 9.71 -6.86
C GLY A 54 12.80 10.64 -7.91
N ASP A 55 11.68 10.20 -8.48
CA ASP A 55 10.91 10.97 -9.46
C ASP A 55 10.42 12.31 -8.87
N MET A 56 10.13 13.30 -9.72
CA MET A 56 9.66 14.62 -9.28
C MET A 56 8.31 14.57 -8.55
N ASN A 57 7.39 13.70 -9.02
CA ASN A 57 6.09 13.45 -8.41
C ASN A 57 5.90 11.92 -8.30
N PRO A 58 6.59 11.26 -7.36
CA PRO A 58 6.58 9.81 -7.26
C PRO A 58 5.21 9.36 -6.75
N TRP A 59 4.73 8.24 -7.27
CA TRP A 59 3.44 7.69 -6.85
C TRP A 59 3.50 6.17 -6.77
N TRP A 60 2.64 5.62 -5.93
CA TRP A 60 2.38 4.19 -5.79
C TRP A 60 0.87 4.00 -5.71
N ARG A 61 0.35 2.93 -6.32
CA ARG A 61 -1.07 2.59 -6.33
C ARG A 61 -1.26 1.09 -6.22
N VAL A 62 -2.31 0.68 -5.49
CA VAL A 62 -2.86 -0.67 -5.55
C VAL A 62 -4.27 -0.64 -6.12
N ASP A 63 -4.54 -1.55 -7.04
CA ASP A 63 -5.89 -1.81 -7.55
C ASP A 63 -6.58 -2.85 -6.66
N LEU A 64 -7.73 -2.47 -6.08
CA LEU A 64 -8.57 -3.34 -5.26
C LEU A 64 -9.51 -4.22 -6.10
N LEU A 65 -9.50 -4.07 -7.43
CA LEU A 65 -10.29 -4.78 -8.44
C LEU A 65 -11.78 -4.43 -8.45
N GLU A 66 -12.36 -4.12 -7.30
CA GLU A 66 -13.76 -3.75 -7.14
C GLU A 66 -13.90 -2.48 -6.29
N VAL A 67 -15.10 -1.90 -6.28
CA VAL A 67 -15.39 -0.71 -5.47
C VAL A 67 -15.66 -1.13 -4.03
N TYR A 68 -14.84 -0.62 -3.10
CA TYR A 68 -14.99 -0.88 -1.67
C TYR A 68 -15.15 0.42 -0.88
N ARG A 69 -15.91 0.33 0.22
CA ARG A 69 -15.90 1.37 1.25
C ARG A 69 -14.65 1.22 2.11
N VAL A 70 -13.63 2.04 1.83
CA VAL A 70 -12.39 2.06 2.62
C VAL A 70 -12.65 2.71 3.97
N THR A 71 -12.39 1.97 5.05
CA THR A 71 -12.58 2.45 6.44
C THR A 71 -11.26 2.76 7.14
N ARG A 72 -10.15 2.20 6.67
CA ARG A 72 -8.82 2.43 7.23
C ARG A 72 -7.75 2.24 6.16
N VAL A 73 -6.79 3.16 6.13
CA VAL A 73 -5.52 3.00 5.42
C VAL A 73 -4.42 2.99 6.48
N SER A 74 -3.44 2.10 6.31
CA SER A 74 -2.28 1.99 7.21
C SER A 74 -1.03 1.92 6.36
N ILE A 75 -0.07 2.82 6.62
CA ILE A 75 1.19 2.92 5.88
C ILE A 75 2.32 2.61 6.86
N THR A 76 3.24 1.73 6.46
CA THR A 76 4.48 1.46 7.20
C THR A 76 5.60 2.17 6.45
N ASN A 77 6.25 3.14 7.08
CA ASN A 77 7.39 3.84 6.47
C ASN A 77 8.65 2.96 6.52
N ARG A 78 9.62 3.28 5.66
CA ARG A 78 10.99 2.77 5.79
C ARG A 78 11.59 3.25 7.12
N GLY A 79 12.28 2.36 7.82
CA GLY A 79 12.77 2.57 9.18
C GLY A 79 14.29 2.48 9.35
N ASP A 80 15.02 1.93 8.38
CA ASP A 80 16.49 1.83 8.43
C ASP A 80 17.21 3.12 8.02
N CYS A 81 16.56 3.98 7.23
CA CYS A 81 17.04 5.33 6.90
C CYS A 81 15.93 6.13 6.22
N CYS A 82 16.24 7.40 5.95
CA CYS A 82 15.60 8.17 4.89
C CYS A 82 14.10 8.38 5.14
N GLU A 83 13.69 8.32 6.40
CA GLU A 83 12.32 8.35 6.89
C GLU A 83 11.57 9.61 6.44
N LYS A 84 12.31 10.71 6.24
CA LYS A 84 11.78 12.00 5.79
C LYS A 84 11.27 12.00 4.35
N ARG A 85 11.62 11.00 3.53
CA ARG A 85 11.19 10.94 2.12
C ARG A 85 9.67 10.77 1.96
N ILE A 86 8.97 10.34 3.00
CA ILE A 86 7.51 10.19 3.01
C ILE A 86 6.80 11.45 3.51
N GLU A 87 7.52 12.48 3.93
CA GLU A 87 6.91 13.73 4.40
C GLU A 87 6.09 14.38 3.28
N GLY A 88 4.86 14.80 3.59
CA GLY A 88 3.97 15.43 2.62
C GLY A 88 3.24 14.48 1.67
N ILE A 89 3.26 13.16 1.88
CA ILE A 89 2.45 12.24 1.07
C ILE A 89 0.97 12.60 1.09
N GLN A 90 0.32 12.36 -0.04
CA GLN A 90 -1.12 12.49 -0.20
C GLN A 90 -1.71 11.11 -0.45
N ILE A 91 -2.85 10.82 0.20
CA ILE A 91 -3.60 9.59 -0.02
C ILE A 91 -4.84 9.93 -0.83
N ARG A 92 -4.95 9.32 -2.01
CA ARG A 92 -6.09 9.47 -2.91
C ARG A 92 -6.80 8.11 -3.02
N ILE A 93 -8.13 8.14 -2.96
CA ILE A 93 -8.98 6.96 -3.03
C ILE A 93 -10.12 7.32 -3.96
N GLY A 94 -10.33 6.54 -5.01
CA GLY A 94 -11.39 6.79 -5.96
C GLY A 94 -11.49 5.72 -7.03
N ASN A 95 -12.45 5.92 -7.93
CA ASN A 95 -12.75 5.01 -9.04
C ASN A 95 -12.18 5.51 -10.38
N SER A 96 -11.26 6.49 -10.35
CA SER A 96 -10.66 7.12 -11.54
C SER A 96 -9.15 6.90 -11.55
N LEU A 97 -8.57 6.83 -12.75
CA LEU A 97 -7.12 6.74 -12.97
C LEU A 97 -6.50 8.08 -13.38
N GLU A 98 -7.27 9.17 -13.40
CA GLU A 98 -6.74 10.52 -13.64
C GLU A 98 -5.59 10.82 -12.68
N ASN A 99 -4.49 11.40 -13.19
CA ASN A 99 -3.26 11.66 -12.42
C ASN A 99 -2.62 10.42 -11.75
N ASN A 100 -2.82 9.23 -12.33
CA ASN A 100 -2.41 7.92 -11.79
C ASN A 100 -3.26 7.42 -10.62
N GLY A 101 -4.44 8.01 -10.41
CA GLY A 101 -5.32 7.77 -9.26
C GLY A 101 -5.17 8.83 -8.19
#